data_AF-M1BLR8-F1
#
_entry.id   AF-M1BLR8-F1
#
_cell.length_a   1.000
_cell.length_b   1.000
_cell.length_c   1.000
_cell.angle_alpha   90.00
_cell.angle_beta   90.00
_cell.angle_gamma   90.00
#
_symmetry.space_group_name_H-M   'P 1'
#
loop_
_entity.id
_entity.type
_entity.pdbx_description
1 polymer ?
#
loop_
_entity_poly.entity_id
_entity_poly.type
_entity_poly.pdbx_seq_one_letter_code
_entity_poly.pdbx_strand_id
1 'polypeptide(L)'
;MGSVSSEEGSDQQSERCGSYSLSADVSESESSSSSFSCRRYDAEGASSSMASSPLACRRFTAKSEFPTPMLPPFMFPGIGGKDVVPCNEKSEKRQADLSEIDLMKERFAKLLLGEDMSGGGKGVSTALAISNAITNLSATIFGELWRLEPLALQKKAMWCREMEWLLCVSDSIVELVPSIQQFPGGGTYEVMATRPRSDLYLNLPALKKLDAMLISILDGFRDTEFWYVDRGIVLAEGDDCDSYPPGIGFGRPSVRQEEKWWLPCPKVPPKGLSEEARKRVQQCRDCTNQILKAALAINSNVLAEMETPSAYIETLPKSGKTCLGDIIYRYITADNFSPECLLDCLDLSSEHHTLEVANRIEAAVHVWRLKDQKKHPHKRKSKGKSWGGKVKGLVADGGKNQYLAERAETLLHSLRLRFPGLPQTALDMNKIQYNKVGDTNSHEV
;
A
#
# COMPACT_ATOMS: atom_id res chain seq x y z
N MET A 1 -60.42 -59.01 -28.67
CA MET A 1 -59.43 -60.06 -28.35
C MET A 1 -58.23 -59.31 -27.80
N GLY A 2 -58.18 -59.04 -26.50
CA GLY A 2 -57.98 -60.02 -25.43
C GLY A 2 -56.53 -59.81 -24.98
N SER A 3 -56.26 -58.84 -24.09
CA SER A 3 -56.13 -59.06 -22.63
C SER A 3 -54.77 -59.69 -22.32
N VAL A 4 -53.92 -59.29 -21.37
CA VAL A 4 -54.03 -58.53 -20.10
C VAL A 4 -52.55 -58.37 -19.62
N SER A 5 -52.12 -57.22 -19.09
CA SER A 5 -52.06 -56.85 -17.65
C SER A 5 -50.88 -57.51 -16.91
N SER A 6 -50.15 -56.93 -15.94
CA SER A 6 -50.26 -55.79 -15.02
C SER A 6 -48.83 -55.46 -14.56
N GLU A 7 -48.38 -54.21 -14.40
CA GLU A 7 -48.68 -53.20 -13.35
C GLU A 7 -48.23 -53.55 -11.93
N GLU A 8 -47.39 -52.67 -11.35
CA GLU A 8 -47.45 -52.00 -10.03
C GLU A 8 -46.01 -51.56 -9.65
N GLY A 9 -45.71 -50.29 -9.35
CA GLY A 9 -46.18 -49.47 -8.21
C GLY A 9 -45.24 -49.73 -7.02
N SER A 10 -44.67 -48.79 -6.27
CA SER A 10 -45.19 -47.51 -5.78
C SER A 10 -44.07 -46.75 -5.04
N ASP A 11 -44.26 -45.43 -4.90
CA ASP A 11 -43.55 -44.52 -4.00
C ASP A 11 -43.67 -44.88 -2.50
N GLN A 12 -42.64 -44.52 -1.69
CA GLN A 12 -42.86 -43.75 -0.45
C GLN A 12 -41.56 -43.26 0.22
N GLN A 13 -41.66 -42.04 0.72
CA GLN A 13 -40.76 -41.36 1.67
C GLN A 13 -40.66 -42.14 3.01
N SER A 14 -39.52 -42.05 3.71
CA SER A 14 -39.46 -41.73 5.16
C SER A 14 -38.03 -41.84 5.73
N GLU A 15 -37.53 -40.69 6.20
CA GLU A 15 -36.83 -40.45 7.47
C GLU A 15 -35.83 -41.46 8.08
N ARG A 16 -34.60 -40.94 8.26
CA ARG A 16 -33.90 -40.74 9.55
C ARG A 16 -33.04 -41.88 10.14
N CYS A 17 -31.92 -41.40 10.71
CA CYS A 17 -30.97 -42.01 11.65
C CYS A 17 -29.82 -42.88 11.09
N GLY A 18 -28.69 -42.23 10.83
CA GLY A 18 -27.54 -42.29 11.75
C GLY A 18 -26.68 -43.55 11.76
N SER A 19 -25.42 -43.42 11.33
CA SER A 19 -24.28 -43.94 12.09
C SER A 19 -22.95 -43.40 11.54
N TYR A 20 -22.11 -43.00 12.48
CA TYR A 20 -20.70 -42.61 12.37
C TYR A 20 -19.83 -43.73 11.78
N SER A 21 -18.81 -43.37 11.00
CA SER A 21 -17.36 -43.63 11.28
C SER A 21 -16.52 -43.27 10.03
N LEU A 22 -15.64 -42.27 10.09
CA LEU A 22 -14.24 -42.34 10.52
C LEU A 22 -13.36 -43.22 9.61
N SER A 23 -12.62 -42.57 8.71
CA SER A 23 -11.32 -43.05 8.21
C SER A 23 -10.48 -41.85 7.83
N ALA A 24 -9.44 -41.63 8.63
CA ALA A 24 -8.34 -40.72 8.42
C ALA A 24 -7.40 -41.28 7.34
N ASP A 25 -6.74 -40.41 6.58
CA ASP A 25 -5.28 -40.19 6.65
C ASP A 25 -4.84 -39.26 5.50
N VAL A 26 -4.25 -38.11 5.86
CA VAL A 26 -2.82 -37.76 5.70
C VAL A 26 -2.43 -37.40 4.27
N SER A 27 -2.23 -36.10 4.03
CA SER A 27 -0.94 -35.63 3.55
C SER A 27 -0.78 -34.11 3.75
N GLU A 28 0.39 -33.77 4.26
CA GLU A 28 0.90 -32.46 4.66
C GLU A 28 1.18 -31.56 3.44
N SER A 29 1.08 -30.23 3.63
CA SER A 29 2.15 -29.25 3.36
C SER A 29 1.68 -27.79 3.50
N GLU A 30 2.06 -27.19 4.63
CA GLU A 30 2.83 -25.94 4.74
C GLU A 30 2.18 -24.63 4.23
N SER A 31 1.38 -23.99 5.09
CA SER A 31 1.10 -22.56 5.04
C SER A 31 1.87 -21.84 6.15
N SER A 32 2.92 -21.12 5.78
CA SER A 32 3.68 -20.25 6.69
C SER A 32 2.97 -18.90 6.85
N SER A 33 2.10 -18.79 7.85
CA SER A 33 1.61 -17.51 8.38
C SER A 33 2.34 -17.21 9.69
N SER A 34 3.43 -16.43 9.65
CA SER A 34 4.14 -16.00 10.85
C SER A 34 3.49 -14.76 11.46
N SER A 35 2.44 -14.97 12.26
CA SER A 35 2.01 -14.00 13.27
C SER A 35 2.81 -14.24 14.54
N PHE A 36 3.77 -13.37 14.86
CA PHE A 36 4.47 -13.41 16.15
C PHE A 36 3.64 -12.68 17.21
N SER A 37 2.87 -13.45 17.97
CA SER A 37 2.51 -13.09 19.35
C SER A 37 3.71 -13.39 20.26
N CYS A 38 4.39 -12.36 20.76
CA CYS A 38 5.34 -12.54 21.85
C CYS A 38 4.63 -12.39 23.20
N ARG A 39 4.78 -13.45 23.99
CA ARG A 39 4.25 -13.65 25.33
C ARG A 39 4.88 -12.68 26.34
N ARG A 40 4.07 -12.36 27.35
CA ARG A 40 4.45 -11.72 28.61
C ARG A 40 5.57 -12.49 29.29
N TYR A 41 6.52 -11.75 29.87
CA TYR A 41 7.20 -12.15 31.08
C TYR A 41 7.01 -11.03 32.11
N ASP A 42 6.49 -11.43 33.26
CA ASP A 42 6.33 -10.61 34.45
C ASP A 42 7.69 -10.23 35.03
N ALA A 43 7.86 -8.96 35.36
CA ALA A 43 8.86 -8.51 36.32
C ALA A 43 8.24 -7.35 37.13
N GLU A 44 8.24 -7.55 38.44
CA GLU A 44 7.62 -6.72 39.47
C GLU A 44 8.17 -5.29 39.53
N GLY A 45 7.27 -4.37 39.89
CA GLY A 45 7.56 -3.32 40.87
C GLY A 45 8.15 -2.00 40.35
N ALA A 46 7.29 -1.01 40.13
CA ALA A 46 7.34 0.27 40.85
C ALA A 46 6.18 1.16 40.42
N SER A 47 5.34 1.48 41.40
CA SER A 47 4.25 2.45 41.33
C SER A 47 4.82 3.87 41.37
N SER A 48 4.36 4.76 40.49
CA SER A 48 4.38 6.21 40.74
C SER A 48 3.27 6.93 39.98
N SER A 49 2.13 7.03 40.65
CA SER A 49 1.09 8.01 40.35
C SER A 49 1.62 9.43 40.60
N MET A 50 1.51 10.33 39.63
CA MET A 50 1.48 11.77 39.90
C MET A 50 0.40 12.42 39.03
N ALA A 51 -0.65 12.86 39.70
CA ALA A 51 -1.71 13.70 39.16
C ALA A 51 -1.20 15.13 38.96
N SER A 52 -1.67 15.82 37.92
CA SER A 52 -1.70 17.29 37.87
C SER A 52 -2.80 17.78 36.92
N SER A 53 -3.73 18.54 37.50
CA SER A 53 -4.90 19.19 36.90
C SER A 53 -4.54 20.41 36.02
N PRO A 54 -5.50 20.98 35.25
CA PRO A 54 -5.22 21.77 34.06
C PRO A 54 -5.04 23.27 34.35
N LEU A 55 -4.13 23.92 33.62
CA LEU A 55 -4.07 25.37 33.53
C LEU A 55 -4.69 25.84 32.22
N ALA A 56 -5.76 26.61 32.34
CA ALA A 56 -6.36 27.38 31.27
C ALA A 56 -5.53 28.64 30.98
N CYS A 57 -5.24 28.93 29.70
CA CYS A 57 -5.50 30.27 29.16
C CYS A 57 -5.27 30.45 27.65
N ARG A 58 -6.21 31.24 27.10
CA ARG A 58 -6.09 32.26 26.04
C ARG A 58 -5.84 31.86 24.59
N ARG A 59 -6.94 32.02 23.84
CA ARG A 59 -7.01 32.40 22.42
C ARG A 59 -6.03 33.54 22.08
N PHE A 60 -5.21 33.36 21.05
CA PHE A 60 -4.85 34.43 20.12
C PHE A 60 -4.73 33.89 18.70
N THR A 61 -5.36 34.63 17.80
CA THR A 61 -5.37 34.51 16.35
C THR A 61 -3.99 34.83 15.77
N ALA A 62 -3.44 33.97 14.91
CA ALA A 62 -2.23 34.26 14.16
C ALA A 62 -2.55 34.38 12.66
N LYS A 63 -2.36 35.59 12.13
CA LYS A 63 -2.20 35.84 10.69
C LYS A 63 -0.73 35.58 10.32
N SER A 64 -0.58 35.09 9.09
CA SER A 64 0.65 34.90 8.31
C SER A 64 1.61 36.08 8.37
N GLU A 65 2.92 35.79 8.47
CA GLU A 65 3.99 36.24 7.55
C GLU A 65 5.38 35.80 8.07
N PHE A 66 6.20 35.23 7.19
CA PHE A 66 7.58 34.78 7.46
C PHE A 66 8.58 35.92 7.25
N PRO A 67 9.69 35.93 8.01
CA PRO A 67 10.97 36.30 7.40
C PRO A 67 12.13 35.36 7.72
N THR A 68 12.96 35.16 6.69
CA THR A 68 14.23 34.40 6.61
C THR A 68 15.32 34.93 7.56
N PRO A 69 16.16 34.08 8.18
CA PRO A 69 17.25 34.56 9.05
C PRO A 69 18.57 34.76 8.30
N MET A 70 19.13 35.98 8.41
CA MET A 70 20.53 36.30 8.09
C MET A 70 21.38 36.12 9.36
N LEU A 71 22.50 35.38 9.26
CA LEU A 71 23.45 35.18 10.36
C LEU A 71 24.30 36.46 10.62
N PRO A 72 24.54 36.85 11.88
CA PRO A 72 25.53 37.88 12.20
C PRO A 72 26.92 37.29 12.54
N PRO A 73 28.02 38.05 12.36
CA PRO A 73 29.37 37.58 12.59
C PRO A 73 29.80 37.66 14.07
N PHE A 74 30.64 36.69 14.46
CA PHE A 74 31.27 36.54 15.77
C PHE A 74 32.10 37.76 16.18
N MET A 75 31.84 38.31 17.38
CA MET A 75 32.77 39.16 18.13
C MET A 75 32.84 38.69 19.59
N PHE A 76 34.06 38.54 20.12
CA PHE A 76 34.32 38.33 21.55
C PHE A 76 34.26 39.66 22.30
N PRO A 77 33.78 39.65 23.56
CA PRO A 77 34.54 40.32 24.61
C PRO A 77 34.68 39.49 25.89
N GLY A 78 35.83 39.66 26.54
CA GLY A 78 36.22 38.96 27.76
C GLY A 78 35.59 39.47 29.06
N ILE A 79 35.61 38.55 30.02
CA ILE A 79 35.79 38.66 31.47
C ILE A 79 35.15 39.87 32.19
N GLY A 80 34.16 39.57 33.04
CA GLY A 80 33.85 40.39 34.22
C GLY A 80 32.48 40.13 34.86
N GLY A 81 32.42 39.22 35.84
CA GLY A 81 31.52 39.36 37.01
C GLY A 81 30.10 38.79 36.95
N LYS A 82 29.91 37.63 37.60
CA LYS A 82 28.77 37.16 38.41
C LYS A 82 27.36 37.73 38.08
N ASP A 83 26.53 36.89 37.45
CA ASP A 83 25.38 36.26 38.14
C ASP A 83 24.88 35.07 37.30
N VAL A 84 25.01 33.88 37.88
CA VAL A 84 24.57 32.61 37.31
C VAL A 84 23.12 32.39 37.71
N VAL A 85 22.20 32.57 36.77
CA VAL A 85 20.93 31.86 36.77
C VAL A 85 21.02 30.78 35.69
N PRO A 86 21.22 29.50 36.04
CA PRO A 86 21.19 28.44 35.05
C PRO A 86 19.73 28.13 34.74
N CYS A 87 19.21 28.80 33.72
CA CYS A 87 18.75 28.14 32.51
C CYS A 87 18.16 26.71 32.65
N ASN A 88 17.05 26.55 33.36
CA ASN A 88 16.38 25.24 33.47
C ASN A 88 15.58 24.88 32.19
N GLU A 89 15.12 25.88 31.42
CA GLU A 89 14.41 25.63 30.16
C GLU A 89 15.31 25.21 28.99
N LYS A 90 16.60 25.60 28.98
CA LYS A 90 17.53 25.16 27.92
C LYS A 90 18.04 23.73 28.17
N SER A 91 18.08 23.25 29.41
CA SER A 91 18.46 21.85 29.70
C SER A 91 17.38 20.88 29.26
N GLU A 92 16.10 21.17 29.55
CA GLU A 92 14.99 20.31 29.14
C GLU A 92 14.80 20.28 27.62
N LYS A 93 14.90 21.44 26.94
CA LYS A 93 14.89 21.50 25.46
C LYS A 93 16.08 20.73 24.87
N ARG A 94 17.29 20.92 25.39
CA ARG A 94 18.47 20.15 24.94
C ARG A 94 18.32 18.66 25.18
N GLN A 95 17.69 18.23 26.28
CA GLN A 95 17.48 16.83 26.58
C GLN A 95 16.41 16.19 25.68
N ALA A 96 15.34 16.93 25.37
CA ALA A 96 14.36 16.54 24.36
C ALA A 96 14.99 16.44 22.97
N ASP A 97 15.80 17.42 22.56
CA ASP A 97 16.54 17.42 21.29
C ASP A 97 17.49 16.22 21.19
N LEU A 98 18.20 15.88 22.28
CA LEU A 98 19.07 14.70 22.34
C LEU A 98 18.27 13.39 22.20
N SER A 99 17.11 13.29 22.87
CA SER A 99 16.25 12.11 22.77
C SER A 99 15.69 11.92 21.35
N GLU A 100 15.39 13.01 20.66
CA GLU A 100 14.92 12.97 19.27
C GLU A 100 16.03 12.54 18.31
N ILE A 101 17.25 13.05 18.50
CA ILE A 101 18.43 12.64 17.74
C ILE A 101 18.73 11.15 17.94
N ASP A 102 18.60 10.63 19.16
CA ASP A 102 18.87 9.21 19.42
C ASP A 102 17.79 8.30 18.79
N LEU A 103 16.51 8.72 18.81
CA LEU A 103 15.46 8.05 18.04
C LEU A 103 15.74 8.06 16.54
N MET A 104 16.20 9.19 16.00
CA MET A 104 16.57 9.31 14.59
C MET A 104 17.73 8.35 14.25
N LYS A 105 18.77 8.30 15.08
CA LYS A 105 19.90 7.36 14.91
C LYS A 105 19.42 5.91 14.94
N GLU A 106 18.55 5.55 15.88
CA GLU A 106 18.00 4.19 15.98
C GLU A 106 17.23 3.82 14.69
N ARG A 107 16.41 4.74 14.18
CA ARG A 107 15.66 4.54 12.93
C ARG A 107 16.58 4.32 11.74
N PHE A 108 17.55 5.21 11.53
CA PHE A 108 18.49 5.06 10.41
C PHE A 108 19.41 3.86 10.56
N ALA A 109 19.84 3.50 11.78
CA ALA A 109 20.62 2.30 12.02
C ALA A 109 19.85 1.03 11.61
N LYS A 110 18.56 0.93 11.96
CA LYS A 110 17.69 -0.19 11.54
C LYS A 110 17.52 -0.26 10.02
N LEU A 111 17.39 0.89 9.35
CA LEU A 111 17.32 0.94 7.89
C LEU A 111 18.62 0.49 7.22
N LEU A 112 19.78 0.89 7.77
CA LEU A 112 21.09 0.48 7.28
C LEU A 112 21.38 -1.01 7.48
N LEU A 113 20.82 -1.60 8.53
CA LEU A 113 20.89 -3.04 8.77
C LEU A 113 20.00 -3.85 7.82
N GLY A 114 19.05 -3.21 7.12
CA GLY A 114 18.16 -3.90 6.19
C GLY A 114 17.34 -4.99 6.86
N GLU A 115 16.79 -4.72 8.05
CA GLU A 115 16.04 -5.67 8.89
C GLU A 115 16.87 -6.82 9.50
N ASP A 116 18.14 -6.97 9.12
CA ASP A 116 19.06 -7.95 9.72
C ASP A 116 19.74 -7.39 10.97
N MET A 117 19.07 -7.57 12.12
CA MET A 117 19.56 -7.14 13.43
C MET A 117 20.79 -7.92 13.91
N SER A 118 21.24 -8.97 13.21
CA SER A 118 22.48 -9.70 13.53
C SER A 118 23.73 -8.98 13.04
N GLY A 119 23.60 -8.00 12.14
CA GLY A 119 24.72 -7.32 11.49
C GLY A 119 25.43 -8.15 10.41
N GLY A 120 24.86 -9.29 10.02
CA GLY A 120 25.46 -10.23 9.05
C GLY A 120 25.35 -9.81 7.58
N GLY A 121 24.72 -8.67 7.28
CA GLY A 121 24.56 -8.14 5.92
C GLY A 121 23.67 -9.01 5.03
N LYS A 122 22.86 -9.91 5.61
CA LYS A 122 21.90 -10.76 4.89
C LYS A 122 20.49 -10.17 4.84
N GLY A 123 20.40 -8.86 5.10
CA GLY A 123 19.16 -8.11 5.11
C GLY A 123 18.60 -7.81 3.72
N VAL A 124 17.49 -7.09 3.72
CA VAL A 124 16.84 -6.58 2.51
C VAL A 124 17.56 -5.34 1.95
N SER A 125 17.23 -4.96 0.71
CA SER A 125 17.75 -3.72 0.13
C SER A 125 17.29 -2.50 0.94
N THR A 126 18.07 -1.41 0.93
CA THR A 126 17.69 -0.15 1.59
C THR A 126 16.34 0.37 1.06
N ALA A 127 16.05 0.14 -0.24
CA ALA A 127 14.76 0.50 -0.84
C ALA A 127 13.60 -0.22 -0.13
N LEU A 128 13.73 -1.54 0.02
CA LEU A 128 12.71 -2.37 0.65
C LEU A 128 12.60 -2.06 2.15
N ALA A 129 13.72 -1.84 2.84
CA ALA A 129 13.73 -1.44 4.25
C ALA A 129 12.97 -0.12 4.47
N ILE A 130 13.16 0.89 3.61
CA ILE A 130 12.41 2.15 3.67
C ILE A 130 10.93 1.91 3.37
N SER A 131 10.60 1.11 2.35
CA SER A 131 9.22 0.77 2.00
C SER A 131 8.47 0.08 3.16
N ASN A 132 9.13 -0.88 3.81
CA ASN A 132 8.61 -1.58 4.98
C ASN A 132 8.47 -0.63 6.18
N ALA A 133 9.45 0.23 6.41
CA ALA A 133 9.39 1.22 7.50
C ALA A 133 8.21 2.20 7.33
N ILE A 134 7.97 2.71 6.13
CA ILE A 134 6.80 3.58 5.82
C ILE A 134 5.49 2.81 6.07
N THR A 135 5.40 1.58 5.59
CA THR A 135 4.18 0.75 5.73
C THR A 135 3.90 0.42 7.20
N ASN A 136 4.94 0.06 7.96
CA ASN A 136 4.85 -0.22 9.39
C ASN A 136 4.50 1.02 10.21
N LEU A 137 5.05 2.19 9.86
CA LEU A 137 4.68 3.46 10.50
C LEU A 137 3.20 3.78 10.24
N SER A 138 2.73 3.63 9.00
CA SER A 138 1.32 3.79 8.65
C SER A 138 0.43 2.85 9.47
N ALA A 139 0.79 1.57 9.57
CA ALA A 139 0.05 0.60 10.38
C ALA A 139 0.03 0.96 11.87
N THR A 140 1.14 1.47 12.41
CA THR A 140 1.24 1.89 13.81
C THR A 140 0.36 3.12 14.11
N ILE A 141 0.34 4.11 13.21
CA ILE A 141 -0.42 5.35 13.41
C ILE A 141 -1.91 5.15 13.13
N PHE A 142 -2.24 4.53 12.00
CA PHE A 142 -3.61 4.45 11.46
C PHE A 142 -4.29 3.09 11.68
N GLY A 143 -3.57 2.04 12.08
CA GLY A 143 -4.15 0.70 12.29
C GLY A 143 -5.17 0.65 13.42
N GLU A 144 -5.06 1.57 14.38
CA GLU A 144 -6.00 1.76 15.49
C GLU A 144 -7.05 2.86 15.20
N LEU A 145 -7.07 3.42 13.98
CA LEU A 145 -8.07 4.41 13.59
C LEU A 145 -9.39 3.70 13.27
N TRP A 146 -10.13 3.35 14.32
CA TRP A 146 -11.41 2.65 14.20
C TRP A 146 -12.62 3.59 14.21
N ARG A 147 -12.38 4.87 14.51
CA ARG A 147 -13.39 5.91 14.67
C ARG A 147 -13.07 7.09 13.76
N LEU A 148 -14.10 7.75 13.26
CA LEU A 148 -13.97 9.04 12.57
C LEU A 148 -13.84 10.13 13.63
N GLU A 149 -12.60 10.40 14.01
CA GLU A 149 -12.23 11.44 14.97
C GLU A 149 -10.83 12.00 14.60
N PRO A 150 -10.46 13.19 15.11
CA PRO A 150 -9.12 13.72 14.92
C PRO A 150 -8.07 12.78 15.51
N LEU A 151 -6.93 12.68 14.84
CA LEU A 151 -5.79 11.96 15.40
C LEU A 151 -5.33 12.62 16.70
N ALA A 152 -4.94 11.78 17.66
CA ALA A 152 -4.25 12.25 18.86
C ALA A 152 -3.02 13.09 18.46
N LEU A 153 -2.83 14.23 19.14
CA LEU A 153 -1.76 15.18 18.81
C LEU A 153 -0.38 14.51 18.78
N GLN A 154 -0.13 13.56 19.68
CA GLN A 154 1.10 12.76 19.73
C GLN A 154 1.27 11.87 18.48
N LYS A 155 0.22 11.16 18.04
CA LYS A 155 0.25 10.32 16.83
C LYS A 155 0.47 11.18 15.58
N LYS A 156 -0.16 12.35 15.50
CA LYS A 156 0.03 13.30 14.40
C LYS A 156 1.46 13.85 14.35
N ALA A 157 2.03 14.25 15.49
CA ALA A 157 3.41 14.70 15.57
C ALA A 157 4.41 13.58 15.21
N MET A 158 4.15 12.35 15.68
CA MET A 158 4.95 11.18 15.33
C MET A 158 4.91 10.89 13.83
N TRP A 159 3.73 10.93 13.20
CA TRP A 159 3.57 10.76 11.75
C TRP A 159 4.38 11.78 10.96
N CYS A 160 4.22 13.07 11.25
CA CYS A 160 4.92 14.14 10.53
C CYS A 160 6.45 14.00 10.66
N ARG A 161 6.94 13.81 11.89
CA ARG A 161 8.38 13.70 12.17
C ARG A 161 9.00 12.46 11.53
N GLU A 162 8.41 11.28 11.72
CA GLU A 162 9.01 10.05 11.20
C GLU A 162 8.89 9.93 9.68
N MET A 163 7.81 10.44 9.06
CA MET A 163 7.76 10.53 7.60
C MET A 163 8.77 11.53 7.04
N GLU A 164 9.06 12.63 7.73
CA GLU A 164 10.13 13.55 7.32
C GLU A 164 11.49 12.84 7.29
N TRP A 165 11.80 12.01 8.31
CA TRP A 165 13.03 11.22 8.34
C TRP A 165 13.09 10.18 7.22
N LEU A 166 12.00 9.45 6.98
CA LEU A 166 11.96 8.43 5.93
C LEU A 166 12.05 9.04 4.51
N LEU A 167 11.48 10.23 4.33
CA LEU A 167 11.49 10.93 3.05
C LEU A 167 12.75 11.76 2.80
N CYS A 168 13.60 12.03 3.80
CA CYS A 168 14.80 12.86 3.60
C CYS A 168 15.77 12.30 2.53
N VAL A 169 15.73 10.99 2.29
CA VAL A 169 16.53 10.33 1.25
C VAL A 169 16.17 10.87 -0.14
N SER A 170 14.92 11.28 -0.38
CA SER A 170 14.49 11.81 -1.69
C SER A 170 15.21 13.10 -2.08
N ASP A 171 15.61 13.91 -1.11
CA ASP A 171 16.28 15.19 -1.35
C ASP A 171 17.72 14.99 -1.87
N SER A 172 18.27 13.79 -1.63
CA SER A 172 19.59 13.39 -2.11
C SER A 172 19.55 12.66 -3.47
N ILE A 173 18.37 12.29 -3.97
CA ILE A 173 18.22 11.59 -5.25
C ILE A 173 18.12 12.63 -6.38
N VAL A 174 19.25 12.82 -7.06
CA VAL A 174 19.40 13.86 -8.10
C VAL A 174 19.85 13.28 -9.45
N GLU A 175 19.38 13.91 -10.52
CA GLU A 175 19.89 13.79 -11.88
C GLU A 175 20.94 14.88 -12.13
N LEU A 176 22.05 14.51 -12.78
CA LEU A 176 23.08 15.45 -13.22
C LEU A 176 22.74 15.97 -14.62
N VAL A 177 22.42 17.25 -14.72
CA VAL A 177 22.00 17.90 -15.96
C VAL A 177 23.05 18.94 -16.39
N PRO A 178 23.48 18.97 -17.66
CA PRO A 178 24.40 19.99 -18.14
C PRO A 178 23.76 21.38 -18.03
N SER A 179 24.50 22.34 -17.49
CA SER A 179 24.08 23.71 -17.23
C SER A 179 25.22 24.68 -17.53
N ILE A 180 24.89 25.94 -17.77
CA ILE A 180 25.87 27.00 -17.96
C ILE A 180 25.81 27.93 -16.75
N GLN A 181 26.93 28.14 -16.07
CA GLN A 181 27.04 29.09 -14.96
C GLN A 181 27.88 30.30 -15.35
N GLN A 182 27.42 31.48 -14.93
CA GLN A 182 28.13 32.75 -15.15
C GLN A 182 29.06 33.03 -13.96
N PHE A 183 30.34 33.25 -14.25
CA PHE A 183 31.31 33.67 -13.24
C PHE A 183 31.27 35.19 -13.04
N PRO A 184 31.56 35.74 -11.84
CA PRO A 184 31.57 37.18 -11.58
C PRO A 184 32.53 38.01 -12.45
N GLY A 185 33.32 37.39 -13.33
CA GLY A 185 34.24 38.02 -14.28
C GLY A 185 33.79 37.97 -15.75
N GLY A 186 32.53 37.62 -16.05
CA GLY A 186 31.95 37.70 -17.41
C GLY A 186 32.17 36.47 -18.30
N GLY A 187 32.80 35.41 -17.79
CA GLY A 187 32.92 34.12 -18.47
C GLY A 187 31.75 33.18 -18.15
N THR A 188 31.34 32.36 -19.11
CA THR A 188 30.39 31.24 -18.94
C THR A 188 31.12 29.92 -18.95
N TYR A 189 30.87 29.05 -17.98
CA TYR A 189 31.39 27.68 -17.94
C TYR A 189 30.26 26.67 -18.00
N GLU A 190 30.46 25.61 -18.77
CA GLU A 190 29.60 24.43 -18.76
C GLU A 190 29.91 23.61 -17.51
N VAL A 191 28.88 23.36 -16.71
CA VAL A 191 28.96 22.64 -15.44
C VAL A 191 27.80 21.65 -15.34
N MET A 192 28.02 20.55 -14.64
CA MET A 192 26.94 19.64 -14.30
C MET A 192 26.20 20.18 -13.07
N ALA A 193 24.93 20.52 -13.23
CA ALA A 193 24.06 20.95 -12.15
C ALA A 193 23.25 19.75 -11.63
N THR A 194 23.05 19.69 -10.31
CA THR A 194 22.16 18.70 -9.69
C THR A 194 20.72 19.18 -9.75
N ARG A 195 19.81 18.29 -10.15
CA ARG A 195 18.36 18.51 -10.12
C ARG A 195 17.69 17.30 -9.48
N PRO A 196 16.67 17.45 -8.61
CA PRO A 196 15.90 16.31 -8.12
C PRO A 196 15.35 15.46 -9.27
N ARG A 197 15.32 14.13 -9.08
CA ARG A 197 14.78 13.21 -10.10
C ARG A 197 13.36 13.61 -10.51
N SER A 198 13.08 13.55 -11.80
CA SER A 198 11.86 14.13 -12.39
C SER A 198 10.56 13.56 -11.82
N ASP A 199 10.50 12.25 -11.58
CA ASP A 199 9.38 11.56 -10.96
C ASP A 199 9.18 11.98 -9.49
N LEU A 200 10.26 12.14 -8.71
CA LEU A 200 10.19 12.58 -7.32
C LEU A 200 9.77 14.04 -7.23
N TYR A 201 10.29 14.90 -8.12
CA TYR A 201 9.95 16.32 -8.17
C TYR A 201 8.45 16.56 -8.37
N LEU A 202 7.78 15.72 -9.17
CA LEU A 202 6.35 15.82 -9.42
C LEU A 202 5.51 15.06 -8.39
N ASN A 203 5.84 13.81 -8.11
CA ASN A 203 4.98 12.91 -7.33
C ASN A 203 5.07 13.19 -5.82
N LEU A 204 6.25 13.51 -5.29
CA LEU A 204 6.43 13.66 -3.84
C LEU A 204 5.65 14.85 -3.24
N PRO A 205 5.68 16.07 -3.83
CA PRO A 205 4.84 17.17 -3.36
C PRO A 205 3.35 16.87 -3.48
N ALA A 206 2.94 16.14 -4.52
CA ALA A 206 1.55 15.72 -4.69
C ALA A 206 1.12 14.78 -3.55
N LEU A 207 1.92 13.76 -3.22
CA LEU A 207 1.66 12.84 -2.11
C LEU A 207 1.61 13.56 -0.76
N LYS A 208 2.55 14.48 -0.48
CA LYS A 208 2.52 15.32 0.74
C LYS A 208 1.24 16.15 0.85
N LYS A 209 0.72 16.65 -0.29
CA LYS A 209 -0.56 17.37 -0.33
C LYS A 209 -1.74 16.44 -0.07
N LEU A 210 -1.75 15.23 -0.64
CA LEU A 210 -2.77 14.21 -0.37
C LEU A 210 -2.81 13.83 1.12
N ASP A 211 -1.65 13.62 1.73
CA ASP A 211 -1.51 13.34 3.17
C ASP A 211 -2.09 14.47 4.03
N ALA A 212 -1.68 15.72 3.78
CA ALA A 212 -2.20 16.88 4.50
C ALA A 212 -3.72 17.02 4.38
N MET A 213 -4.29 16.72 3.20
CA MET A 213 -5.75 16.72 3.01
C MET A 213 -6.44 15.62 3.83
N LEU A 214 -5.88 14.40 3.90
CA LEU A 214 -6.45 13.32 4.71
C LEU A 214 -6.45 13.67 6.20
N ILE A 215 -5.33 14.17 6.71
CA ILE A 215 -5.21 14.61 8.10
C ILE A 215 -6.19 15.76 8.39
N SER A 216 -6.35 16.71 7.46
CA SER A 216 -7.30 17.81 7.60
C SER A 216 -8.76 17.34 7.60
N ILE A 217 -9.10 16.29 6.83
CA ILE A 217 -10.44 15.70 6.84
C ILE A 217 -10.71 15.05 8.21
N LEU A 218 -9.76 14.30 8.74
CA LEU A 218 -9.86 13.69 10.07
C LEU A 218 -10.00 14.74 11.18
N ASP A 219 -9.21 15.82 11.12
CA ASP A 219 -9.26 16.94 12.07
C ASP A 219 -10.63 17.64 12.14
N GLY A 220 -11.44 17.52 11.07
CA GLY A 220 -12.78 18.08 10.98
C GLY A 220 -13.84 17.33 11.80
N PHE A 221 -13.58 16.09 12.24
CA PHE A 221 -14.56 15.25 12.95
C PHE A 221 -14.59 15.44 14.48
N ARG A 222 -14.56 16.69 14.96
CA ARG A 222 -14.59 17.01 16.41
C ARG A 222 -15.99 16.97 17.01
N ASP A 223 -16.93 17.63 16.33
CA ASP A 223 -18.32 17.81 16.79
C ASP A 223 -19.25 17.00 15.89
N THR A 224 -19.32 15.69 16.14
CA THR A 224 -20.10 14.74 15.34
C THR A 224 -21.44 14.42 15.99
N GLU A 225 -22.49 14.31 15.17
CA GLU A 225 -23.83 13.90 15.62
C GLU A 225 -23.95 12.37 15.79
N PHE A 226 -22.97 11.62 15.27
CA PHE A 226 -22.86 10.18 15.43
C PHE A 226 -21.79 9.85 16.47
N TRP A 227 -21.92 8.69 17.11
CA TRP A 227 -20.95 8.21 18.10
C TRP A 227 -20.66 6.73 17.89
N TYR A 228 -19.60 6.24 18.53
CA TYR A 228 -19.20 4.84 18.46
C TYR A 228 -19.51 4.14 19.77
N VAL A 229 -20.02 2.91 19.68
CA VAL A 229 -20.24 2.02 20.81
C VAL A 229 -19.34 0.80 20.63
N ASP A 230 -18.50 0.53 21.63
CA ASP A 230 -17.64 -0.64 21.60
C ASP A 230 -18.50 -1.91 21.71
N ARG A 231 -18.19 -2.89 20.85
CA ARG A 231 -18.81 -4.21 20.95
C ARG A 231 -18.15 -4.91 22.12
N GLY A 232 -18.76 -4.80 23.31
CA GLY A 232 -18.34 -5.60 24.44
C GLY A 232 -18.33 -7.07 24.05
N ILE A 233 -17.22 -7.76 24.26
CA ILE A 233 -17.23 -9.22 24.33
C ILE A 233 -18.10 -9.53 25.53
N VAL A 234 -19.36 -9.90 25.30
CA VAL A 234 -20.16 -10.56 26.34
C VAL A 234 -19.51 -11.91 26.54
N LEU A 235 -18.48 -11.96 27.39
CA LEU A 235 -18.11 -13.21 28.04
C LEU A 235 -19.37 -13.63 28.78
N ALA A 236 -19.98 -14.71 28.28
CA ALA A 236 -21.00 -15.43 29.02
C ALA A 236 -20.32 -16.01 30.26
N GLU A 237 -20.14 -15.20 31.29
CA GLU A 237 -20.10 -15.74 32.65
C GLU A 237 -21.54 -16.08 33.02
N GLY A 238 -21.72 -17.35 33.34
CA GLY A 238 -22.98 -17.91 33.73
C GLY A 238 -23.53 -17.23 34.97
N ASP A 239 -24.83 -16.93 34.89
CA ASP A 239 -25.81 -17.23 35.92
C ASP A 239 -25.50 -16.67 37.32
N ASP A 240 -26.02 -15.48 37.63
CA ASP A 240 -27.20 -15.36 38.49
C ASP A 240 -27.56 -13.86 38.73
N CYS A 241 -28.84 -13.63 39.02
CA CYS A 241 -29.51 -12.39 39.43
C CYS A 241 -30.07 -11.45 38.33
N ASP A 242 -31.38 -11.65 38.11
CA ASP A 242 -32.36 -10.69 37.62
C ASP A 242 -32.14 -9.27 38.16
N SER A 243 -32.14 -8.26 37.27
CA SER A 243 -32.77 -6.92 37.44
C SER A 243 -32.22 -5.87 36.46
N TYR A 244 -32.25 -6.08 35.13
CA TYR A 244 -32.19 -4.97 34.16
C TYR A 244 -33.07 -5.27 32.96
N PRO A 245 -33.92 -4.32 32.50
CA PRO A 245 -34.87 -4.60 31.43
C PRO A 245 -34.14 -4.87 30.12
N PRO A 246 -34.44 -5.99 29.42
CA PRO A 246 -33.88 -6.28 28.11
C PRO A 246 -34.61 -5.41 27.08
N GLY A 247 -34.09 -4.21 26.80
CA GLY A 247 -34.79 -3.31 25.89
C GLY A 247 -34.15 -1.96 25.66
N ILE A 248 -33.02 -1.90 24.96
CA ILE A 248 -32.75 -0.82 23.99
C ILE A 248 -32.23 -1.50 22.73
N GLY A 249 -32.93 -1.29 21.61
CA GLY A 249 -32.81 -2.06 20.38
C GLY A 249 -31.38 -2.23 19.86
N PHE A 250 -30.81 -3.40 20.09
CA PHE A 250 -29.72 -3.92 19.28
C PHE A 250 -30.32 -4.32 17.92
N GLY A 251 -30.53 -3.33 17.05
CA GLY A 251 -30.76 -3.59 15.64
C GLY A 251 -29.67 -4.53 15.15
N ARG A 252 -30.08 -5.65 14.55
CA ARG A 252 -29.20 -6.70 14.03
C ARG A 252 -28.02 -6.04 13.29
N PRO A 253 -26.76 -6.37 13.62
CA PRO A 253 -25.63 -5.87 12.85
C PRO A 253 -25.84 -6.13 11.37
N SER A 254 -25.54 -5.15 10.52
CA SER A 254 -25.50 -5.39 9.07
C SER A 254 -24.48 -6.49 8.77
N VAL A 255 -24.67 -7.30 7.71
CA VAL A 255 -23.69 -8.32 7.28
C VAL A 255 -22.27 -7.72 7.11
N ARG A 256 -22.18 -6.47 6.62
CA ARG A 256 -20.90 -5.71 6.51
C ARG A 256 -20.23 -5.42 7.85
N GLN A 257 -20.99 -5.43 8.93
CA GLN A 257 -20.54 -5.22 10.30
C GLN A 257 -20.15 -6.54 10.98
N GLU A 258 -20.65 -7.70 10.53
CA GLU A 258 -20.28 -9.02 11.06
C GLU A 258 -18.87 -9.43 10.63
N GLU A 259 -18.47 -9.11 9.38
CA GLU A 259 -17.12 -9.42 8.86
C GLU A 259 -15.98 -8.71 9.60
N LYS A 260 -16.24 -7.53 10.18
CA LYS A 260 -15.25 -6.72 10.91
C LYS A 260 -15.65 -6.59 12.39
N TRP A 261 -15.73 -7.75 13.05
CA TRP A 261 -16.20 -7.87 14.44
C TRP A 261 -15.37 -7.06 15.44
N TRP A 262 -14.12 -6.74 15.11
CA TRP A 262 -13.22 -5.93 15.92
C TRP A 262 -13.48 -4.42 15.85
N LEU A 263 -14.34 -3.93 14.95
CA LEU A 263 -14.63 -2.49 14.82
C LEU A 263 -15.79 -2.04 15.73
N PRO A 264 -15.68 -0.86 16.37
CA PRO A 264 -16.77 -0.23 17.10
C PRO A 264 -18.00 0.01 16.20
N CYS A 265 -19.20 -0.11 16.76
CA CYS A 265 -20.44 0.13 16.03
C CYS A 265 -20.77 1.63 15.97
N PRO A 266 -20.86 2.24 14.78
CA PRO A 266 -21.37 3.61 14.67
C PRO A 266 -22.88 3.65 14.97
N LYS A 267 -23.29 4.65 15.73
CA LYS A 267 -24.67 4.96 16.10
C LYS A 267 -25.00 6.38 15.68
N VAL A 268 -26.26 6.60 15.31
CA VAL A 268 -26.81 7.90 14.91
C VAL A 268 -28.05 8.21 15.76
N PRO A 269 -28.47 9.47 15.87
CA PRO A 269 -29.70 9.84 16.56
C PRO A 269 -30.91 9.10 15.96
N PRO A 270 -31.97 8.82 16.74
CA PRO A 270 -33.14 8.07 16.27
C PRO A 270 -33.89 8.78 15.13
N LYS A 271 -33.75 10.10 15.01
CA LYS A 271 -34.30 10.91 13.91
C LYS A 271 -33.38 10.97 12.68
N GLY A 272 -32.25 10.24 12.70
CA GLY A 272 -31.19 10.33 11.71
C GLY A 272 -30.27 11.53 11.92
N LEU A 273 -29.23 11.62 11.08
CA LEU A 273 -28.34 12.78 11.02
C LEU A 273 -29.05 13.98 10.41
N SER A 274 -28.68 15.18 10.85
CA SER A 274 -29.09 16.44 10.22
C SER A 274 -28.68 16.48 8.74
N GLU A 275 -29.41 17.24 7.93
CA GLU A 275 -29.08 17.42 6.51
C GLU A 275 -27.67 18.01 6.32
N GLU A 276 -27.24 18.89 7.23
CA GLU A 276 -25.90 19.46 7.20
C GLU A 276 -24.83 18.41 7.50
N ALA A 277 -24.98 17.64 8.59
CA ALA A 277 -24.03 16.59 8.93
C ALA A 277 -23.96 15.51 7.85
N ARG A 278 -25.10 15.12 7.27
CA ARG A 278 -25.14 14.16 6.15
C ARG A 278 -24.40 14.69 4.93
N LYS A 279 -24.65 15.95 4.54
CA LYS A 279 -23.94 16.60 3.42
C LYS A 279 -22.44 16.70 3.69
N ARG A 280 -22.02 17.07 4.90
CA ARG A 280 -20.60 17.13 5.30
C ARG A 280 -19.94 15.75 5.17
N VAL A 281 -20.52 14.70 5.76
CA VAL A 281 -19.98 13.33 5.69
C VAL A 281 -19.89 12.85 4.24
N GLN A 282 -20.88 13.16 3.42
CA GLN A 282 -20.88 12.77 2.01
C GLN A 282 -19.79 13.52 1.21
N GLN A 283 -19.61 14.82 1.43
CA GLN A 283 -18.51 15.59 0.86
C GLN A 283 -17.15 15.05 1.29
N CYS A 284 -16.98 14.70 2.57
CA CYS A 284 -15.76 14.07 3.07
C CYS A 284 -15.50 12.73 2.35
N ARG A 285 -16.51 11.87 2.24
CA ARG A 285 -16.41 10.59 1.51
C ARG A 285 -15.98 10.81 0.06
N ASP A 286 -16.60 11.74 -0.64
CA ASP A 286 -16.32 11.98 -2.06
C ASP A 286 -14.91 12.59 -2.25
N CYS A 287 -14.48 13.47 -1.34
CA CYS A 287 -13.11 13.99 -1.28
C CYS A 287 -12.08 12.88 -1.01
N THR A 288 -12.30 12.03 0.00
CA THR A 288 -11.41 10.90 0.32
C THR A 288 -11.33 9.91 -0.84
N ASN A 289 -12.43 9.66 -1.55
CA ASN A 289 -12.40 8.83 -2.76
C ASN A 289 -11.56 9.44 -3.89
N GLN A 290 -11.58 10.77 -4.06
CA GLN A 290 -10.70 11.44 -5.03
C GLN A 290 -9.23 11.35 -4.61
N ILE A 291 -8.94 11.51 -3.32
CA ILE A 291 -7.59 11.34 -2.77
C ILE A 291 -7.09 9.91 -3.02
N LEU A 292 -7.91 8.90 -2.73
CA LEU A 292 -7.59 7.50 -2.97
C LEU A 292 -7.30 7.24 -4.45
N LYS A 293 -8.13 7.76 -5.37
CA LYS A 293 -7.90 7.62 -6.82
C LYS A 293 -6.59 8.26 -7.26
N ALA A 294 -6.28 9.46 -6.75
CA ALA A 294 -5.03 10.15 -7.06
C ALA A 294 -3.81 9.39 -6.54
N ALA A 295 -3.87 8.88 -5.30
CA ALA A 295 -2.80 8.07 -4.71
C ALA A 295 -2.60 6.75 -5.47
N LEU A 296 -3.68 6.06 -5.82
CA LEU A 296 -3.63 4.83 -6.62
C LEU A 296 -3.08 5.07 -8.02
N ALA A 297 -3.40 6.20 -8.65
CA ALA A 297 -2.85 6.57 -9.96
C ALA A 297 -1.32 6.75 -9.89
N ILE A 298 -0.82 7.49 -8.89
CA ILE A 298 0.63 7.65 -8.65
C ILE A 298 1.28 6.29 -8.40
N ASN A 299 0.71 5.47 -7.52
CA ASN A 299 1.22 4.13 -7.21
C ASN A 299 1.30 3.25 -8.48
N SER A 300 0.25 3.26 -9.30
CA SER A 300 0.21 2.50 -10.55
C SER A 300 1.24 2.97 -11.57
N ASN A 301 1.51 4.27 -11.65
CA ASN A 301 2.51 4.82 -12.55
C ASN A 301 3.93 4.43 -12.11
N VAL A 302 4.24 4.54 -10.81
CA VAL A 302 5.54 4.13 -10.26
C VAL A 302 5.76 2.62 -10.48
N LEU A 303 4.76 1.78 -10.20
CA LEU A 303 4.85 0.33 -10.45
C LEU A 303 5.05 0.01 -11.94
N ALA A 304 4.46 0.78 -12.85
CA ALA A 304 4.65 0.59 -14.29
C ALA A 304 6.07 0.93 -14.74
N GLU A 305 6.69 1.95 -14.14
CA GLU A 305 8.07 2.39 -14.43
C GLU A 305 9.15 1.51 -13.78
N MET A 306 8.81 0.76 -12.71
CA MET A 306 9.75 -0.16 -12.06
C MET A 306 10.18 -1.31 -12.98
N GLU A 307 11.48 -1.61 -12.94
CA GLU A 307 12.08 -2.70 -13.71
C GLU A 307 11.47 -4.06 -13.31
N THR A 308 11.29 -4.94 -14.31
CA THR A 308 10.81 -6.30 -14.06
C THR A 308 11.96 -7.18 -13.60
N PRO A 309 11.90 -7.78 -12.38
CA PRO A 309 13.01 -8.57 -11.86
C PRO A 309 13.31 -9.82 -12.71
N SER A 310 14.58 -10.16 -12.89
CA SER A 310 15.00 -11.39 -13.58
C SER A 310 14.44 -12.65 -12.91
N ALA A 311 14.40 -12.68 -11.57
CA ALA A 311 13.82 -13.76 -10.79
C ALA A 311 12.36 -14.04 -11.19
N TYR A 312 11.54 -12.99 -11.39
CA TYR A 312 10.17 -13.16 -11.89
C TYR A 312 10.16 -13.76 -13.29
N ILE A 313 11.00 -13.26 -14.20
CA ILE A 313 11.08 -13.76 -15.58
C ILE A 313 11.45 -15.25 -15.62
N GLU A 314 12.31 -15.71 -14.73
CA GLU A 314 12.72 -17.12 -14.63
C GLU A 314 11.59 -18.04 -14.18
N THR A 315 10.62 -17.53 -13.39
CA THR A 315 9.43 -18.29 -12.98
C THR A 315 8.37 -18.40 -14.07
N LEU A 316 8.43 -17.56 -15.11
CA LEU A 316 7.39 -17.49 -16.14
C LEU A 316 7.37 -18.75 -17.04
N PRO A 317 6.17 -19.21 -17.44
CA PRO A 317 6.06 -20.26 -18.45
C PRO A 317 6.66 -19.85 -19.79
N LYS A 318 7.17 -20.83 -20.56
CA LYS A 318 7.80 -20.60 -21.88
C LYS A 318 6.81 -20.11 -22.96
N SER A 319 5.51 -20.14 -22.72
CA SER A 319 4.47 -19.79 -23.69
C SER A 319 3.35 -18.94 -23.08
N GLY A 320 2.94 -17.86 -23.76
CA GLY A 320 1.79 -17.06 -23.32
C GLY A 320 0.48 -17.87 -23.30
N LYS A 321 0.37 -18.91 -24.15
CA LYS A 321 -0.77 -19.85 -24.13
C LYS A 321 -0.87 -20.60 -22.79
N THR A 322 0.26 -21.04 -22.24
CA THR A 322 0.27 -21.78 -20.96
C THR A 322 -0.01 -20.85 -19.78
N CYS A 323 0.34 -19.57 -19.87
CA CYS A 323 0.00 -18.58 -18.85
C CYS A 323 -1.52 -18.34 -18.79
N LEU A 324 -2.16 -18.14 -19.95
CA LEU A 324 -3.58 -17.78 -20.04
C LEU A 324 -4.54 -18.96 -19.87
N GLY A 325 -4.12 -20.15 -20.28
CA GLY A 325 -5.01 -21.29 -20.46
C GLY A 325 -5.77 -21.24 -21.80
N ASP A 326 -6.36 -22.38 -22.18
CA ASP A 326 -6.92 -22.57 -23.53
C ASP A 326 -8.11 -21.66 -23.83
N ILE A 327 -8.93 -21.35 -22.83
CA ILE A 327 -10.14 -20.54 -22.99
C ILE A 327 -9.75 -19.10 -23.32
N ILE A 328 -9.00 -18.45 -22.43
CA ILE A 328 -8.60 -17.04 -22.59
C ILE A 328 -7.73 -16.88 -23.85
N TYR A 329 -6.80 -17.81 -24.11
CA TYR A 329 -5.98 -17.75 -25.33
C TYR A 329 -6.82 -17.77 -26.61
N ARG A 330 -7.84 -18.64 -26.69
CA ARG A 330 -8.71 -18.75 -27.87
C ARG A 330 -9.41 -17.42 -28.16
N TYR A 331 -9.95 -16.77 -27.14
CA TYR A 331 -10.61 -15.47 -27.28
C TYR A 331 -9.63 -14.35 -27.67
N ILE A 332 -8.45 -14.30 -27.05
CA ILE A 332 -7.43 -13.29 -27.40
C ILE A 332 -6.90 -13.48 -28.83
N THR A 333 -6.89 -14.70 -29.36
CA THR A 333 -6.49 -14.99 -30.74
C THR A 333 -7.60 -14.88 -31.78
N ALA A 334 -8.85 -14.65 -31.39
CA ALA A 334 -9.98 -14.60 -32.32
C ALA A 334 -9.90 -13.37 -33.24
N ASP A 335 -10.45 -13.44 -34.45
CA ASP A 335 -10.40 -12.32 -35.40
C ASP A 335 -11.12 -11.07 -34.82
N ASN A 336 -12.28 -11.28 -34.20
CA ASN A 336 -13.03 -10.25 -33.49
C ASN A 336 -12.76 -10.35 -31.98
N PHE A 337 -12.00 -9.41 -31.43
CA PHE A 337 -11.69 -9.36 -30.00
C PHE A 337 -12.45 -8.23 -29.31
N SER A 338 -13.19 -8.57 -28.26
CA SER A 338 -13.80 -7.61 -27.35
C SER A 338 -13.42 -8.00 -25.92
N PRO A 339 -12.68 -7.15 -25.18
CA PRO A 339 -12.26 -7.46 -23.81
C PRO A 339 -13.47 -7.56 -22.88
N GLU A 340 -14.48 -6.71 -23.09
CA GLU A 340 -15.67 -6.69 -22.23
C GLU A 340 -16.48 -7.98 -22.34
N CYS A 341 -16.66 -8.49 -23.57
CA CYS A 341 -17.37 -9.75 -23.79
C CYS A 341 -16.64 -10.93 -23.13
N LEU A 342 -15.30 -10.96 -23.19
CA LEU A 342 -14.52 -12.00 -22.54
C LEU A 342 -14.67 -11.95 -21.01
N LEU A 343 -14.57 -10.75 -20.43
CA LEU A 343 -14.72 -10.57 -18.98
C LEU A 343 -16.12 -10.92 -18.47
N ASP A 344 -17.17 -10.73 -19.29
CA ASP A 344 -18.55 -11.15 -18.96
C ASP A 344 -18.72 -12.68 -18.97
N CYS A 345 -17.85 -13.40 -19.70
CA CYS A 345 -17.87 -14.85 -19.79
C CYS A 345 -16.97 -15.55 -18.76
N LEU A 346 -16.16 -14.80 -18.00
CA LEU A 346 -15.26 -15.35 -16.98
C LEU A 346 -15.92 -15.31 -15.60
N ASP A 347 -15.61 -16.30 -14.77
CA ASP A 347 -16.09 -16.34 -13.38
C ASP A 347 -15.29 -15.39 -12.50
N LEU A 348 -15.68 -14.11 -12.46
CA LEU A 348 -15.03 -13.08 -11.65
C LEU A 348 -15.78 -12.84 -10.32
N SER A 349 -16.45 -13.88 -9.80
CA SER A 349 -17.26 -13.78 -8.58
C SER A 349 -16.43 -13.62 -7.30
N SER A 350 -15.22 -14.20 -7.27
CA SER A 350 -14.30 -14.09 -6.14
C SER A 350 -13.12 -13.18 -6.44
N GLU A 351 -12.69 -12.42 -5.42
CA GLU A 351 -11.51 -11.56 -5.49
C GLU A 351 -10.24 -12.37 -5.82
N HIS A 352 -10.09 -13.54 -5.20
CA HIS A 352 -8.95 -14.43 -5.43
C HIS A 352 -8.86 -14.89 -6.89
N HIS A 353 -9.97 -15.36 -7.47
CA HIS A 353 -9.98 -15.80 -8.87
C HIS A 353 -9.74 -14.63 -9.83
N THR A 354 -10.31 -13.47 -9.54
CA THR A 354 -10.08 -12.25 -10.33
C THR A 354 -8.59 -11.87 -10.34
N LEU A 355 -7.92 -11.95 -9.20
CA LEU A 355 -6.48 -11.70 -9.07
C LEU A 355 -5.65 -12.75 -9.81
N GLU A 356 -6.05 -14.02 -9.74
CA GLU A 356 -5.39 -15.10 -10.48
C GLU A 356 -5.46 -14.86 -11.99
N VAL A 357 -6.64 -14.48 -12.51
CA VAL A 357 -6.83 -14.12 -13.92
C VAL A 357 -5.95 -12.93 -14.30
N ALA A 358 -5.86 -11.89 -13.47
CA ALA A 358 -4.97 -10.74 -13.69
C ALA A 358 -3.50 -11.18 -13.80
N ASN A 359 -3.03 -12.00 -12.86
CA ASN A 359 -1.66 -12.54 -12.85
C ASN A 359 -1.34 -13.35 -14.11
N ARG A 360 -2.29 -14.18 -14.56
CA ARG A 360 -2.15 -14.99 -15.79
C ARG A 360 -2.04 -14.12 -17.04
N ILE A 361 -2.85 -13.06 -17.14
CA ILE A 361 -2.83 -12.12 -18.26
C ILE A 361 -1.51 -11.34 -18.28
N GLU A 362 -1.08 -10.81 -17.13
CA GLU A 362 0.15 -10.04 -17.00
C GLU A 362 1.40 -10.88 -17.32
N ALA A 363 1.46 -12.12 -16.81
CA ALA A 363 2.49 -13.09 -17.18
C ALA A 363 2.55 -13.32 -18.70
N ALA A 364 1.40 -13.44 -19.37
CA ALA A 364 1.34 -13.64 -20.82
C ALA A 364 1.87 -12.42 -21.61
N VAL A 365 1.51 -11.20 -21.18
CA VAL A 365 2.04 -9.95 -21.74
C VAL A 365 3.57 -9.93 -21.68
N HIS A 366 4.14 -10.23 -20.52
CA HIS A 366 5.59 -10.28 -20.34
C HIS A 366 6.26 -11.35 -21.21
N VAL A 367 5.69 -12.56 -21.30
CA VAL A 367 6.23 -13.63 -22.16
C VAL A 367 6.24 -13.22 -23.64
N TRP A 368 5.19 -12.55 -24.12
CA TRP A 368 5.13 -12.09 -25.51
C TRP A 368 6.09 -10.92 -25.79
N ARG A 369 6.20 -9.95 -24.89
CA ARG A 369 7.17 -8.85 -25.00
C ARG A 369 8.62 -9.36 -25.02
N LEU A 370 8.96 -10.33 -24.16
CA LEU A 370 10.29 -10.96 -24.14
C LEU A 370 10.61 -11.73 -25.44
N LYS A 371 9.61 -12.42 -26.01
CA LYS A 371 9.78 -13.13 -27.29
C LYS A 371 9.99 -12.18 -28.47
N ASP A 372 9.37 -11.01 -28.43
CA ASP A 372 9.58 -9.98 -29.44
C ASP A 372 10.99 -9.39 -29.35
N GLN A 373 11.45 -9.05 -28.14
CA GLN A 373 12.80 -8.52 -27.90
C GLN A 373 13.93 -9.49 -28.33
N LYS A 374 13.78 -10.79 -28.07
CA LYS A 374 14.77 -11.82 -28.49
C LYS A 374 14.92 -11.95 -30.02
N LYS A 375 13.94 -11.48 -30.81
CA LYS A 375 14.01 -11.47 -32.28
C LYS A 375 14.67 -10.20 -32.84
N HIS A 376 14.84 -9.16 -32.01
CA HIS A 376 15.40 -7.86 -32.38
C HIS A 376 16.75 -7.45 -31.73
N PRO A 377 17.70 -8.34 -31.39
CA PRO A 377 18.96 -7.90 -30.75
C PRO A 377 19.93 -7.16 -31.69
N HIS A 378 19.79 -7.26 -33.02
CA HIS A 378 20.68 -6.60 -33.99
C HIS A 378 19.94 -6.06 -35.22
N LYS A 379 19.41 -4.83 -35.14
CA LYS A 379 19.17 -3.98 -36.31
C LYS A 379 19.78 -2.58 -36.12
N ARG A 380 21.02 -2.52 -35.66
CA ARG A 380 21.93 -1.41 -35.98
C ARG A 380 23.20 -1.99 -36.60
N LYS A 381 23.31 -1.79 -37.93
CA LYS A 381 24.44 -2.07 -38.83
C LYS A 381 24.69 -3.53 -39.24
N SER A 382 24.06 -3.94 -40.35
CA SER A 382 24.72 -4.75 -41.40
C SER A 382 23.87 -4.73 -42.68
N LYS A 383 24.34 -4.02 -43.70
CA LYS A 383 23.97 -4.27 -45.10
C LYS A 383 24.76 -5.51 -45.54
N GLY A 384 24.09 -6.64 -45.74
CA GLY A 384 24.78 -7.86 -46.19
C GLY A 384 23.86 -9.03 -46.54
N LYS A 385 23.35 -9.01 -47.77
CA LYS A 385 22.93 -10.14 -48.64
C LYS A 385 22.08 -11.29 -48.06
N SER A 386 20.83 -11.30 -48.52
CA SER A 386 19.92 -12.45 -48.62
C SER A 386 20.55 -13.60 -49.44
N TRP A 387 20.59 -14.81 -48.87
CA TRP A 387 20.64 -16.06 -49.62
C TRP A 387 19.52 -16.98 -49.11
N GLY A 388 18.68 -17.45 -50.04
CA GLY A 388 17.45 -18.16 -49.75
C GLY A 388 17.62 -19.56 -49.17
N GLY A 389 16.70 -19.91 -48.27
CA GLY A 389 16.44 -21.25 -47.78
C GLY A 389 14.96 -21.36 -47.40
N LYS A 390 14.21 -22.18 -48.14
CA LYS A 390 12.76 -22.37 -48.02
C LYS A 390 12.44 -23.18 -46.76
N VAL A 391 12.40 -22.53 -45.60
CA VAL A 391 11.76 -23.07 -44.38
C VAL A 391 10.53 -22.22 -44.10
N LYS A 392 9.39 -22.70 -44.61
CA LYS A 392 8.06 -22.16 -44.34
C LYS A 392 7.74 -22.41 -42.87
N GLY A 393 7.97 -21.43 -41.99
CA GLY A 393 7.51 -21.56 -40.60
C GLY A 393 7.96 -20.58 -39.52
N LEU A 394 8.80 -19.57 -39.76
CA LEU A 394 9.36 -18.77 -38.63
C LEU A 394 9.38 -17.24 -38.81
N VAL A 395 8.94 -16.69 -39.95
CA VAL A 395 9.14 -15.25 -40.29
C VAL A 395 7.85 -14.41 -40.24
N ALA A 396 6.70 -14.98 -39.84
CA ALA A 396 5.42 -14.24 -39.74
C ALA A 396 5.01 -13.86 -38.30
N ASP A 397 5.85 -14.15 -37.30
CA ASP A 397 5.47 -14.16 -35.87
C ASP A 397 6.01 -12.97 -35.04
N GLY A 398 6.61 -11.95 -35.68
CA GLY A 398 7.06 -10.73 -34.98
C GLY A 398 5.85 -9.92 -34.51
N GLY A 399 5.10 -9.37 -35.47
CA GLY A 399 3.89 -8.60 -35.20
C GLY A 399 2.78 -9.38 -34.48
N LYS A 400 2.75 -10.72 -34.59
CA LYS A 400 1.77 -11.54 -33.88
C LYS A 400 1.95 -11.48 -32.36
N ASN A 401 3.18 -11.52 -31.84
CA ASN A 401 3.41 -11.47 -30.39
C ASN A 401 3.14 -10.06 -29.86
N GLN A 402 3.53 -9.01 -30.58
CA GLN A 402 3.22 -7.62 -30.23
C GLN A 402 1.70 -7.40 -30.18
N TYR A 403 0.98 -7.85 -31.20
CA TYR A 403 -0.48 -7.75 -31.26
C TYR A 403 -1.19 -8.49 -30.11
N LEU A 404 -0.72 -9.69 -29.77
CA LEU A 404 -1.27 -10.46 -28.65
C LEU A 404 -0.98 -9.79 -27.30
N ALA A 405 0.20 -9.18 -27.14
CA ALA A 405 0.52 -8.39 -25.96
C ALA A 405 -0.40 -7.17 -25.83
N GLU A 406 -0.60 -6.39 -26.90
CA GLU A 406 -1.50 -5.22 -26.91
C GLU A 406 -2.95 -5.60 -26.55
N ARG A 407 -3.47 -6.71 -27.10
CA ARG A 407 -4.80 -7.23 -26.75
C ARG A 407 -4.91 -7.65 -25.29
N ALA A 408 -3.90 -8.32 -24.76
CA ALA A 408 -3.86 -8.74 -23.35
C ALA A 408 -3.70 -7.56 -22.40
N GLU A 409 -2.95 -6.52 -22.77
CA GLU A 409 -2.86 -5.26 -22.01
C GLU A 409 -4.21 -4.54 -21.97
N THR A 410 -4.92 -4.50 -23.10
CA THR A 410 -6.27 -3.94 -23.16
C THR A 410 -7.23 -4.72 -22.25
N LEU A 411 -7.13 -6.05 -22.24
CA LEU A 411 -7.92 -6.90 -21.35
C LEU A 411 -7.62 -6.63 -19.87
N LEU A 412 -6.33 -6.54 -19.52
CA LEU A 412 -5.90 -6.25 -18.15
C LEU A 412 -6.36 -4.85 -17.71
N HIS A 413 -6.35 -3.88 -18.61
CA HIS A 413 -6.86 -2.53 -18.34
C HIS A 413 -8.37 -2.54 -18.08
N SER A 414 -9.17 -3.19 -18.93
CA SER A 414 -10.62 -3.38 -18.71
C SER A 414 -10.91 -4.10 -17.38
N LEU A 415 -10.12 -5.11 -17.02
CA LEU A 415 -10.25 -5.82 -15.75
C LEU A 415 -10.02 -4.88 -14.56
N ARG A 416 -8.95 -4.07 -14.59
CA ARG A 416 -8.64 -3.09 -13.53
C ARG A 416 -9.70 -1.97 -13.43
N LEU A 417 -10.36 -1.61 -14.53
CA LEU A 417 -11.47 -0.64 -14.51
C LEU A 417 -12.72 -1.21 -13.81
N ARG A 418 -13.02 -2.50 -14.01
CA ARG A 418 -14.14 -3.17 -13.32
C ARG A 418 -13.86 -3.42 -11.84
N PHE A 419 -12.61 -3.75 -11.51
CA PHE A 419 -12.17 -4.11 -10.16
C PHE A 419 -11.07 -3.15 -9.66
N PRO A 420 -11.41 -1.88 -9.34
CA PRO A 420 -10.42 -0.89 -8.91
C PRO A 420 -9.81 -1.18 -7.52
N GLY A 421 -10.43 -2.07 -6.74
CA GLY A 421 -9.95 -2.51 -5.43
C GLY A 421 -9.18 -3.82 -5.44
N LEU A 422 -8.76 -4.31 -6.61
CA LEU A 422 -8.02 -5.57 -6.72
C LEU A 422 -6.68 -5.47 -5.96
N PRO A 423 -6.26 -6.52 -5.22
CA PRO A 423 -4.96 -6.56 -4.58
C PRO A 423 -3.81 -6.43 -5.60
N GLN A 424 -2.62 -6.13 -5.08
CA GLN A 424 -1.39 -6.10 -5.89
C GLN A 424 -1.15 -7.46 -6.57
N THR A 425 -0.73 -7.41 -7.83
CA THR A 425 -0.42 -8.60 -8.60
C THR A 425 0.86 -9.27 -8.11
N ALA A 426 1.09 -10.51 -8.52
CA ALA A 426 2.36 -11.20 -8.28
C ALA A 426 3.54 -10.45 -8.88
N LEU A 427 3.37 -9.81 -10.05
CA LEU A 427 4.41 -8.98 -10.64
C LEU A 427 4.67 -7.73 -9.79
N ASP A 428 3.63 -7.04 -9.34
CA ASP A 428 3.76 -5.85 -8.50
C ASP A 428 4.51 -6.17 -7.20
N MET A 429 4.16 -7.27 -6.54
CA MET A 429 4.85 -7.74 -5.33
C MET A 429 6.33 -8.04 -5.61
N ASN A 430 6.64 -8.71 -6.73
CA ASN A 430 8.03 -8.98 -7.11
C ASN A 430 8.80 -7.69 -7.42
N LYS A 431 8.18 -6.75 -8.13
CA LYS A 431 8.78 -5.43 -8.40
C LYS A 431 9.15 -4.72 -7.11
N ILE A 432 8.27 -4.71 -6.12
CA ILE A 432 8.52 -4.10 -4.80
C ILE A 432 9.66 -4.83 -4.08
N GLN A 433 9.61 -6.16 -4.03
CA GLN A 433 10.57 -7.00 -3.30
C GLN A 433 12.00 -6.88 -3.84
N TYR A 434 12.16 -6.87 -5.16
CA TYR A 434 13.47 -6.81 -5.80
C TYR A 434 13.90 -5.39 -6.20
N ASN A 435 13.12 -4.37 -5.84
CA ASN A 435 13.49 -3.00 -6.16
C ASN A 435 14.80 -2.60 -5.46
N LYS A 436 15.62 -1.84 -6.16
CA LYS A 436 16.86 -1.26 -5.63
C LYS A 436 16.84 0.24 -5.82
N VAL A 437 17.36 0.99 -4.84
CA VAL A 437 17.60 2.42 -5.01
C VAL A 437 18.82 2.58 -5.92
N GLY A 438 18.59 2.71 -7.23
CA GLY A 438 19.56 3.32 -8.15
C GLY A 438 20.72 2.46 -8.67
N ASP A 439 20.52 1.15 -8.93
CA ASP A 439 21.38 0.47 -9.91
C ASP A 439 20.87 0.80 -11.32
N THR A 440 21.04 2.04 -11.78
CA THR A 440 21.00 2.28 -13.23
C THR A 440 22.18 1.52 -13.83
N ASN A 441 21.87 0.50 -14.62
CA ASN A 441 22.79 -0.27 -15.46
C ASN A 441 24.05 0.53 -15.83
N SER A 442 25.16 0.27 -15.14
CA SER A 442 26.52 0.68 -15.50
C SER A 442 27.08 -0.22 -16.62
N HIS A 443 26.21 -0.63 -17.55
CA HIS A 443 26.56 -1.39 -18.74
C HIS A 443 25.95 -0.72 -19.98
N GLU A 444 26.37 0.50 -20.25
CA GLU A 444 26.38 1.09 -21.60
C GLU A 444 27.23 2.38 -21.56
N VAL A 445 28.56 2.24 -21.62
CA VAL A 445 29.52 2.90 -22.55
C VAL A 445 30.80 2.09 -22.57
#